data_AF-A0A3D0CRC3-F1
#
_entry.id   AF-A0A3D0CRC3-F1
#
_cell.length_a   1.000
_cell.length_b   1.000
_cell.length_c   1.000
_cell.angle_alpha   90.00
_cell.angle_beta   90.00
_cell.angle_gamma   90.00
#
_symmetry.space_group_name_H-M   'P 1'
#
loop_
_entity.id
_entity.type
_entity.pdbx_description
1 polymer ?
#
loop_
_entity_poly.entity_id
_entity_poly.type
_entity_poly.pdbx_seq_one_letter_code
_entity_poly.pdbx_strand_id
1 'polypeptide(L)'
;MVRIRLRRVGAKGQPSYRIVVADQRSPRDGRFIEILGHYNPRTEPETVAVDADRAAYWLDKGAQPSEAVERLLKKAGAYEALAALRGTPAEGPAEETPVSAPVATTEDVTS
;
A
#
# COMPACT_ATOMS: atom_id res chain seq x y z
N MET A 1 -9.07 2.10 19.01
CA MET A 1 -9.18 2.82 17.71
C MET A 1 -8.72 1.85 16.65
N VAL A 2 -9.47 1.76 15.55
CA VAL A 2 -9.09 0.90 14.43
C VAL A 2 -7.96 1.54 13.65
N ARG A 3 -6.88 0.78 13.41
CA ARG A 3 -5.73 1.20 12.63
C ARG A 3 -5.46 0.23 11.50
N ILE A 4 -4.99 0.77 10.38
CA ILE A 4 -4.46 -0.01 9.27
C ILE A 4 -2.94 -0.01 9.39
N ARG A 5 -2.35 -1.20 9.57
CA ARG A 5 -0.93 -1.36 9.88
C ARG A 5 -0.30 -2.50 9.11
N LEU A 6 1.03 -2.46 8.97
CA LEU A 6 1.80 -3.58 8.44
C LEU A 6 2.04 -4.62 9.53
N ARG A 7 1.66 -5.87 9.24
CA ARG A 7 2.02 -7.03 10.03
C ARG A 7 3.15 -7.76 9.32
N ARG A 8 4.26 -8.00 10.02
CA ARG A 8 5.38 -8.73 9.45
C ARG A 8 5.02 -10.20 9.32
N VAL A 9 5.19 -10.73 8.13
CA VAL A 9 5.04 -12.14 7.80
C VAL A 9 6.29 -12.58 7.03
N GLY A 10 6.70 -13.83 7.18
CA GLY A 10 7.88 -14.35 6.48
C GLY A 10 9.04 -14.72 7.40
N ALA A 11 10.04 -15.33 6.77
CA ALA A 11 11.16 -15.95 7.46
C ALA A 11 12.18 -14.92 7.99
N LYS A 12 13.13 -15.41 8.78
CA LYS A 12 14.31 -14.62 9.15
C LYS A 12 15.04 -14.19 7.87
N GLY A 13 15.40 -12.92 7.76
CA GLY A 13 16.04 -12.34 6.57
C GLY A 13 15.10 -12.08 5.38
N GLN A 14 13.88 -12.61 5.39
CA GLN A 14 12.91 -12.49 4.30
C GLN A 14 11.66 -11.71 4.78
N PRO A 15 11.75 -10.38 5.00
CA PRO A 15 10.58 -9.59 5.37
C PRO A 15 9.53 -9.57 4.24
N SER A 16 8.32 -9.97 4.59
CA SER A 16 7.10 -9.69 3.84
C SER A 16 6.07 -9.09 4.79
N TYR A 17 5.07 -8.40 4.27
CA TYR A 17 4.10 -7.69 5.11
C TYR A 17 2.68 -7.97 4.64
N ARG A 18 1.76 -8.07 5.59
CA ARG A 18 0.32 -8.01 5.33
C ARG A 18 -0.20 -6.65 5.78
N ILE A 19 -1.03 -6.03 4.95
CA ILE A 19 -1.75 -4.82 5.31
C ILE A 19 -3.01 -5.27 6.03
N VAL A 20 -3.09 -4.99 7.33
CA VAL A 20 -4.16 -5.49 8.20
C VAL A 20 -4.88 -4.36 8.92
N VAL A 21 -6.17 -4.54 9.09
CA VAL A 21 -7.02 -3.72 9.94
C VAL A 21 -7.03 -4.36 11.33
N ALA A 22 -6.65 -3.62 12.36
CA ALA A 22 -6.65 -4.12 13.73
C ALA A 22 -6.98 -3.01 14.73
N ASP A 23 -7.46 -3.38 15.91
CA ASP A 23 -7.55 -2.39 17.00
C ASP A 23 -6.14 -2.06 17.51
N GLN A 24 -5.91 -0.78 17.81
CA GLN A 24 -4.65 -0.24 18.33
C GLN A 24 -4.13 -0.98 19.57
N ARG A 25 -5.01 -1.51 20.42
CA ARG A 25 -4.63 -2.26 21.64
C ARG A 25 -4.11 -3.67 21.33
N SER A 26 -4.34 -4.18 20.12
CA SER A 26 -3.91 -5.52 19.72
C SER A 26 -2.39 -5.54 19.47
N PRO A 27 -1.67 -6.59 19.90
CA PRO A 27 -0.24 -6.71 19.65
C PRO A 27 0.05 -6.76 18.14
N ARG A 28 1.27 -6.34 17.72
CA ARG A 28 1.64 -6.16 16.31
C ARG A 28 1.29 -7.36 15.43
N ASP A 29 1.64 -8.55 15.90
CA ASP A 29 1.51 -9.80 15.15
C ASP A 29 0.34 -10.68 15.64
N GLY A 30 -0.55 -10.13 16.48
CA GLY A 30 -1.68 -10.87 17.06
C GLY A 30 -3.00 -10.69 16.31
N ARG A 31 -4.09 -10.53 17.07
CA ARG A 31 -5.46 -10.43 16.52
C ARG A 31 -5.61 -9.24 15.58
N PHE A 32 -6.25 -9.48 14.45
CA PHE A 32 -6.66 -8.48 13.47
C PHE A 32 -8.11 -8.72 13.10
N ILE A 33 -8.74 -7.72 12.49
CA ILE A 33 -10.13 -7.75 12.03
C ILE A 33 -10.16 -8.31 10.60
N GLU A 34 -9.35 -7.73 9.70
CA GLU A 34 -9.35 -8.06 8.29
C GLU A 34 -7.96 -7.86 7.66
N ILE A 35 -7.67 -8.59 6.59
CA ILE A 35 -6.48 -8.41 5.74
C ILE A 35 -6.94 -7.71 4.47
N LEU A 36 -6.38 -6.53 4.20
CA LEU A 36 -6.69 -5.76 2.98
C LEU A 36 -5.76 -6.09 1.82
N GLY A 37 -4.60 -6.68 2.12
CA GLY A 37 -3.59 -6.91 1.09
C GLY A 37 -2.24 -7.36 1.64
N HIS A 38 -1.25 -7.34 0.76
CA HIS A 38 0.12 -7.67 1.09
C HIS A 38 1.11 -6.75 0.38
N TYR A 39 2.29 -6.66 0.99
CA TYR A 39 3.40 -5.86 0.55
C TYR A 39 4.69 -6.67 0.65
N ASN A 40 5.42 -6.74 -0.46
CA ASN A 40 6.73 -7.38 -0.52
C ASN A 40 7.77 -6.40 -1.08
N PRO A 41 8.64 -5.83 -0.23
CA PRO A 41 9.69 -4.89 -0.67
C PRO A 41 10.87 -5.59 -1.38
N ARG A 42 10.88 -6.93 -1.45
CA ARG A 42 12.03 -7.68 -1.96
C ARG A 42 11.92 -8.07 -3.42
N THR A 43 10.76 -7.86 -4.02
CA THR A 43 10.61 -8.02 -5.46
C THR A 43 11.05 -6.73 -6.14
N GLU A 44 11.58 -6.86 -7.35
CA GLU A 44 11.94 -5.74 -8.22
C GLU A 44 11.05 -5.84 -9.46
N PRO A 45 10.02 -5.00 -9.63
CA PRO A 45 9.56 -3.92 -8.75
C PRO A 45 8.86 -4.41 -7.46
N GLU A 46 8.70 -3.53 -6.46
CA GLU A 46 8.04 -3.88 -5.19
C GLU A 46 6.60 -4.36 -5.41
N THR A 47 6.25 -5.52 -4.85
CA THR A 47 4.91 -6.09 -5.03
C THR A 47 3.98 -5.47 -3.99
N VAL A 48 2.98 -4.73 -4.47
CA VAL A 48 1.91 -4.17 -3.66
C VAL A 48 0.59 -4.67 -4.23
N ALA A 49 -0.16 -5.44 -3.45
CA ALA A 49 -1.50 -5.84 -3.81
C ALA A 49 -2.44 -5.49 -2.66
N VAL A 50 -3.40 -4.60 -2.95
CA VAL A 50 -4.38 -4.09 -1.99
C VAL A 50 -5.75 -4.14 -2.64
N ASP A 51 -6.74 -4.60 -1.88
CA ASP A 51 -8.15 -4.43 -2.21
C ASP A 51 -8.56 -2.98 -1.95
N ALA A 52 -8.66 -2.19 -3.02
CA ALA A 52 -8.96 -0.76 -2.96
C ALA A 52 -10.37 -0.49 -2.40
N ASP A 53 -11.35 -1.33 -2.72
CA ASP A 53 -12.74 -1.17 -2.26
C ASP A 53 -12.85 -1.41 -0.75
N ARG A 54 -12.20 -2.47 -0.24
CA ARG A 54 -12.15 -2.75 1.18
C ARG A 54 -11.34 -1.70 1.93
N ALA A 55 -10.21 -1.27 1.38
CA ALA A 55 -9.43 -0.20 1.98
C ALA A 55 -10.24 1.11 2.07
N ALA A 56 -10.93 1.49 0.99
CA ALA A 56 -11.83 2.64 0.95
C ALA A 56 -12.93 2.55 2.02
N TYR A 57 -13.59 1.39 2.13
CA TYR A 57 -14.59 1.16 3.17
C TYR A 57 -14.04 1.42 4.58
N TRP A 58 -12.86 0.90 4.91
CA TRP A 58 -12.27 1.08 6.24
C TRP A 58 -11.80 2.52 6.50
N LEU A 59 -11.27 3.19 5.48
CA LEU A 59 -10.96 4.61 5.55
C LEU A 59 -12.22 5.45 5.80
N ASP A 60 -13.34 5.10 5.14
CA ASP A 60 -14.62 5.77 5.34
C ASP A 60 -15.16 5.58 6.76
N LYS A 61 -14.99 4.39 7.34
CA LYS A 61 -15.30 4.09 8.75
C LYS A 61 -14.34 4.77 9.76
N GLY A 62 -13.36 5.55 9.29
CA GLY A 62 -12.43 6.30 10.15
C GLY A 62 -11.23 5.48 10.63
N ALA A 63 -10.89 4.37 9.97
CA ALA A 63 -9.66 3.66 10.26
C ALA A 63 -8.45 4.52 9.90
N GLN A 64 -7.46 4.59 10.80
CA GLN A 64 -6.26 5.40 10.59
C GLN A 64 -5.10 4.54 10.08
N PRO A 65 -4.58 4.79 8.87
CA PRO A 65 -3.38 4.12 8.38
C PRO A 65 -2.11 4.65 9.05
N SER A 66 -1.09 3.81 9.21
CA SER A 66 0.27 4.28 9.49
C SER A 66 0.91 4.91 8.24
N GLU A 67 1.91 5.79 8.40
CA GLU A 67 2.55 6.51 7.28
C GLU A 67 3.00 5.60 6.11
N ALA A 68 3.62 4.46 6.41
CA ALA A 68 4.05 3.52 5.37
C ALA A 68 2.84 2.92 4.61
N VAL A 69 1.78 2.58 5.33
CA VAL A 69 0.54 2.05 4.72
C VAL A 69 -0.15 3.13 3.90
N GLU A 70 -0.19 4.37 4.38
CA GLU A 70 -0.78 5.48 3.64
C GLU A 70 -0.13 5.64 2.26
N ARG A 71 1.20 5.57 2.17
CA ARG A 71 1.93 5.61 0.88
C ARG A 71 1.52 4.45 -0.04
N LEU A 72 1.37 3.24 0.51
CA LEU A 72 0.94 2.07 -0.25
C LEU A 72 -0.51 2.19 -0.73
N LEU A 73 -1.41 2.71 0.11
CA LEU A 73 -2.81 2.93 -0.23
C LEU A 73 -2.98 4.01 -1.32
N LYS A 74 -2.15 5.06 -1.30
CA LYS A 74 -2.10 6.07 -2.36
C LYS A 74 -1.65 5.45 -3.69
N LYS A 75 -0.55 4.68 -3.68
CA LYS A 75 -0.07 3.96 -4.86
C LYS A 75 -1.09 2.96 -5.43
N ALA A 76 -1.93 2.39 -4.57
CA ALA A 76 -2.95 1.41 -4.95
C ALA A 76 -4.31 2.03 -5.33
N GLY A 77 -4.45 3.36 -5.36
CA GLY A 77 -5.72 4.02 -5.74
C GLY A 77 -6.85 3.91 -4.70
N ALA A 78 -6.57 3.50 -3.45
CA ALA A 78 -7.62 3.32 -2.43
C ALA A 78 -8.32 4.63 -2.04
N TYR A 79 -7.64 5.77 -2.18
CA TYR A 79 -8.22 7.09 -1.93
C TYR A 79 -9.13 7.56 -3.06
N GLU A 80 -8.85 7.15 -4.30
CA GLU A 80 -9.74 7.39 -5.44
C GLU A 80 -11.02 6.57 -5.30
N ALA A 81 -10.89 5.29 -4.90
CA ALA A 81 -12.02 4.43 -4.56
C ALA A 81 -12.86 5.00 -3.40
N LEU A 82 -12.21 5.60 -2.39
CA LEU A 82 -12.91 6.32 -1.32
C LEU A 82 -13.69 7.54 -1.83
N ALA A 83 -13.10 8.33 -2.72
CA ALA A 83 -13.78 9.47 -3.32
C ALA A 83 -15.00 9.02 -4.14
N ALA A 84 -14.85 7.97 -4.95
CA ALA A 84 -15.93 7.36 -5.70
C ALA A 84 -17.06 6.84 -4.79
N LEU A 85 -16.72 6.19 -3.67
CA LEU A 85 -17.69 5.67 -2.70
C LEU A 85 -18.54 6.78 -2.05
N ARG A 86 -17.94 7.95 -1.80
CA ARG A 86 -18.62 9.10 -1.17
C ARG A 86 -19.52 9.88 -2.13
N GLY A 87 -19.56 9.51 -3.41
CA GLY A 87 -20.41 10.17 -4.40
C GLY A 87 -19.97 11.60 -4.74
N THR A 88 -18.78 12.02 -4.32
CA THR A 88 -18.19 13.27 -4.79
C THR A 88 -17.44 12.94 -6.09
N PRO A 89 -17.93 13.37 -7.28
CA PRO A 89 -17.11 13.28 -8.48
C PRO A 89 -15.87 14.14 -8.23
N ALA A 90 -14.71 13.49 -8.17
CA ALA A 90 -13.44 14.16 -7.97
C ALA A 90 -13.18 15.06 -9.19
N GLU A 91 -13.25 16.36 -8.99
CA GLU A 91 -12.49 17.31 -9.79
C GLU A 91 -11.01 16.94 -9.60
N GLY A 92 -10.37 16.42 -10.66
CA GLY A 92 -8.94 16.08 -10.68
C GLY A 92 -8.05 17.33 -10.78
N PRO A 93 -6.74 17.22 -11.08
CA PRO A 93 -5.92 16.03 -11.36
C PRO A 93 -4.58 16.00 -10.58
N ALA A 94 -3.91 14.84 -10.52
CA ALA A 94 -2.44 14.73 -10.31
C ALA A 94 -2.02 13.28 -10.64
N GLU A 95 -1.74 13.02 -11.90
CA GLU A 95 -0.38 12.95 -12.46
C GLU A 95 0.12 11.50 -12.50
N GLU A 96 0.08 10.95 -13.71
CA GLU A 96 0.89 9.84 -14.16
C GLU A 96 2.34 10.04 -13.69
N THR A 97 2.93 9.02 -13.06
CA THR A 97 4.34 8.72 -13.32
C THR A 97 4.46 7.25 -13.71
N PRO A 98 4.69 6.96 -15.00
CA PRO A 98 5.10 5.65 -15.45
C PRO A 98 6.57 5.47 -15.04
N VAL A 99 6.88 4.51 -14.18
CA VAL A 99 8.27 4.11 -13.94
C VAL A 99 8.50 2.72 -14.53
N SER A 100 8.49 2.66 -15.85
CA SER A 100 9.15 1.58 -16.60
C SER A 100 10.06 2.21 -17.64
N ALA A 101 11.21 2.68 -17.17
CA ALA A 101 12.42 2.80 -17.98
C ALA A 101 13.63 2.72 -17.06
N PRO A 102 14.55 1.77 -17.27
CA PRO A 102 15.95 2.00 -17.00
C PRO A 102 16.63 2.32 -18.34
N VAL A 103 16.95 3.60 -18.53
CA VAL A 103 18.06 4.02 -19.39
C VAL A 103 19.21 4.48 -18.50
N ALA A 104 20.41 4.36 -19.07
CA ALA A 104 21.74 4.81 -18.61
C ALA A 104 22.58 3.62 -18.06
N THR A 105 23.77 3.29 -18.56
CA THR A 105 24.97 4.12 -18.83
C THR A 105 26.05 3.13 -19.33
N THR A 106 26.67 3.23 -20.52
CA THR A 106 27.79 4.10 -20.96
C THR A 106 29.10 3.30 -21.13
N GLU A 107 29.72 3.49 -22.30
CA GLU A 107 31.15 3.43 -22.68
C GLU A 107 31.99 2.14 -22.54
N ASP A 108 32.61 1.74 -23.66
CA ASP A 108 34.07 1.55 -23.85
C ASP A 108 34.32 1.31 -25.38
N VAL A 109 34.88 2.25 -26.15
CA VAL A 109 36.33 2.43 -26.48
C VAL A 109 36.95 1.30 -27.34
N THR A 110 37.56 1.70 -28.47
CA THR A 110 38.49 0.93 -29.35
C THR A 110 37.83 -0.13 -30.24
N SER A 111 37.92 -0.11 -31.57
CA SER A 111 39.08 0.17 -32.44
C SER A 111 38.67 0.58 -33.85
#